data_AF-A0A7K1C3W3-F1
#
_entry.id   AF-A0A7K1C3W3-F1
#
_cell.length_a   1.000
_cell.length_b   1.000
_cell.length_c   1.000
_cell.angle_alpha   90.00
_cell.angle_beta   90.00
_cell.angle_gamma   90.00
#
_symmetry.space_group_name_H-M   'P 1'
#
loop_
_entity.id
_entity.type
_entity.pdbx_description
1 polymer ?
#
loop_
_entity_poly.entity_id
_entity_poly.type
_entity_poly.pdbx_seq_one_letter_code
_entity_poly.pdbx_strand_id
1 'polypeptide(L)'
;MGDLGLERLVILATYLVFTGFIGVKWIRVAQREHYVFGWTERIAAGWGRSRPTSRWPLMVTLTMGAGLLALGTMDLVFEPWSTVAAAVAVGISALWPWGLGFRGTTSKLQWTSRAKRLAVIWLIVWFVSTVVGLAVFSVSLATTVFALSFGDQGGNATSPWVVGAFFLIALITPARFAPTSMDIALAIANPIEKALSKKWLVSAQKKLRQVNPTVVAVTGSYGKTSTKGYIAHLVGAKFSVVPSPASFNNLLGLARAVNDKLTPGT
;
A
#
# COMPACT_ATOMS: atom_id res chain seq x y z
N MET A 1 -26.33 -29.64 -1.72
CA MET A 1 -25.46 -28.85 -2.63
C MET A 1 -25.68 -27.32 -2.55
N GLY A 2 -26.54 -26.79 -1.66
CA GLY A 2 -26.86 -25.35 -1.58
C GLY A 2 -26.08 -24.52 -0.53
N ASP A 3 -25.73 -25.08 0.63
CA ASP A 3 -25.20 -24.26 1.75
C ASP A 3 -23.71 -23.93 1.67
N LEU A 4 -22.88 -24.85 1.17
CA LEU A 4 -21.43 -24.65 1.02
C LEU A 4 -21.07 -23.49 0.07
N GLY A 5 -21.98 -23.08 -0.81
CA GLY A 5 -21.76 -21.95 -1.72
C GLY A 5 -21.92 -20.60 -1.02
N LEU A 6 -22.93 -20.46 -0.15
CA LEU A 6 -23.27 -19.20 0.49
C LEU A 6 -22.19 -18.75 1.49
N GLU A 7 -21.71 -19.66 2.33
CA GLU A 7 -20.68 -19.37 3.34
C GLU A 7 -19.36 -18.93 2.70
N ARG A 8 -18.96 -19.62 1.62
CA ARG A 8 -17.78 -19.26 0.84
C ARG A 8 -17.95 -17.87 0.22
N LEU A 9 -19.11 -17.58 -0.35
CA LEU A 9 -19.41 -16.26 -0.90
C LEU A 9 -19.35 -15.16 0.16
N VAL A 10 -19.82 -15.41 1.39
CA VAL A 10 -19.78 -14.45 2.50
C VAL A 10 -18.34 -14.19 2.95
N ILE A 11 -17.51 -15.21 3.12
CA ILE A 11 -16.09 -15.05 3.48
C ILE A 11 -15.34 -14.28 2.40
N LEU A 12 -15.59 -14.62 1.13
CA LEU A 12 -14.97 -13.96 -0.03
C LEU A 12 -15.41 -12.50 -0.17
N ALA A 13 -16.70 -12.22 -0.03
CA ALA A 13 -17.23 -10.86 -0.05
C ALA A 13 -16.62 -10.04 1.09
N THR A 14 -16.53 -10.61 2.30
CA THR A 14 -15.89 -9.97 3.45
C THR A 14 -14.42 -9.67 3.16
N TYR A 15 -13.65 -10.66 2.68
CA TYR A 15 -12.25 -10.48 2.31
C TYR A 15 -12.06 -9.37 1.26
N LEU A 16 -12.89 -9.34 0.22
CA LEU A 16 -12.85 -8.32 -0.84
C LEU A 16 -13.13 -6.93 -0.29
N VAL A 17 -14.21 -6.77 0.47
CA VAL A 17 -14.62 -5.48 1.04
C VAL A 17 -13.53 -4.94 1.96
N PHE A 18 -12.99 -5.76 2.86
CA PHE A 18 -12.00 -5.31 3.83
C PHE A 18 -10.64 -5.00 3.16
N THR A 19 -10.13 -5.87 2.30
CA THR A 19 -8.84 -5.62 1.63
C THR A 19 -8.89 -4.42 0.68
N GLY A 20 -9.99 -4.25 -0.06
CA GLY A 20 -10.20 -3.09 -0.92
C GLY A 20 -10.33 -1.80 -0.12
N PHE A 21 -11.17 -1.79 0.93
CA PHE A 21 -11.38 -0.60 1.76
C PHE A 21 -10.08 -0.16 2.46
N ILE A 22 -9.33 -1.09 3.02
CA ILE A 22 -8.07 -0.80 3.71
C ILE A 22 -6.97 -0.39 2.74
N GLY A 23 -6.98 -0.89 1.50
CA GLY A 23 -6.04 -0.46 0.46
C GLY A 23 -6.08 1.05 0.16
N VAL A 24 -7.25 1.69 0.28
CA VAL A 24 -7.41 3.15 0.07
C VAL A 24 -6.55 3.96 1.06
N LYS A 25 -6.38 3.46 2.29
CA LYS A 25 -5.53 4.07 3.32
C LYS A 25 -4.07 4.15 2.89
N TRP A 26 -3.61 3.20 2.09
CA TRP A 26 -2.23 3.12 1.61
C TRP A 26 -1.93 4.10 0.48
N ILE A 27 -2.94 4.58 -0.26
CA ILE A 27 -2.76 5.65 -1.26
C ILE A 27 -2.29 6.93 -0.56
N ARG A 28 -2.83 7.22 0.63
CA ARG A 28 -2.39 8.36 1.46
C ARG A 28 -0.96 8.20 1.93
N VAL A 29 -0.58 7.00 2.37
CA VAL A 29 0.79 6.71 2.80
C VAL A 29 1.75 6.88 1.62
N ALA A 30 1.42 6.30 0.47
CA ALA A 30 2.19 6.47 -0.76
C ALA A 30 2.33 7.95 -1.15
N GLN A 31 1.26 8.75 -1.06
CA GLN A 31 1.34 10.19 -1.34
C GLN A 31 2.25 10.94 -0.36
N ARG A 32 2.25 10.57 0.92
CA ARG A 32 3.12 11.17 1.94
C ARG A 32 4.59 10.83 1.71
N GLU A 33 4.87 9.58 1.36
CA GLU A 33 6.22 9.11 1.06
C GLU A 33 6.64 9.38 -0.39
N HIS A 34 6.06 10.41 -1.03
CA HIS A 34 6.41 10.84 -2.38
C HIS A 34 6.37 9.73 -3.46
N TYR A 35 5.53 8.71 -3.25
CA TYR A 35 5.32 7.57 -4.14
C TYR A 35 6.59 6.74 -4.39
N VAL A 36 7.41 6.57 -3.35
CA VAL A 36 8.62 5.74 -3.44
C VAL A 36 8.26 4.26 -3.24
N PHE A 37 8.73 3.43 -4.16
CA PHE A 37 8.57 1.98 -4.10
C PHE A 37 9.24 1.38 -2.84
N GLY A 38 8.58 0.43 -2.20
CA GLY A 38 9.05 -0.31 -1.02
C GLY A 38 8.83 0.43 0.30
N TRP A 39 8.30 1.66 0.27
CA TRP A 39 8.06 2.42 1.50
C TRP A 39 6.76 2.05 2.19
N THR A 40 5.74 1.59 1.47
CA THR A 40 4.48 1.20 2.13
C THR A 40 4.68 -0.03 3.01
N GLU A 41 5.45 -1.02 2.56
CA GLU A 41 5.82 -2.17 3.37
C GLU A 41 6.76 -1.81 4.53
N ARG A 42 7.75 -0.94 4.30
CA ARG A 42 8.63 -0.45 5.38
C ARG A 42 7.86 0.30 6.46
N ILE A 43 6.88 1.11 6.08
CA ILE A 43 5.99 1.78 7.04
C ILE A 43 5.10 0.77 7.75
N ALA A 44 4.54 -0.23 7.07
CA ALA A 44 3.77 -1.29 7.71
C ALA A 44 4.59 -2.01 8.79
N ALA A 45 5.80 -2.44 8.43
CA ALA A 45 6.72 -3.13 9.32
C ALA A 45 7.21 -2.23 10.47
N GLY A 46 7.57 -0.98 10.16
CA GLY A 46 7.99 0.02 11.14
C GLY A 46 6.89 0.36 12.13
N TRP A 47 5.65 0.51 11.66
CA TRP A 47 4.50 0.84 12.51
C TRP A 47 4.27 -0.23 13.58
N GLY A 48 4.30 -1.50 13.18
CA GLY A 48 4.17 -2.61 14.11
C GLY A 48 5.32 -2.66 15.12
N ARG A 49 6.54 -2.21 14.78
CA ARG A 49 7.67 -2.15 15.73
C ARG A 49 7.54 -0.97 16.70
N SER A 50 7.19 0.20 16.20
CA SER A 50 7.10 1.43 17.01
C SER A 50 5.86 1.49 17.89
N ARG A 51 4.77 0.80 17.51
CA ARG A 51 3.51 0.75 18.27
C ARG A 51 3.08 -0.70 18.46
N PRO A 52 3.57 -1.42 19.47
CA PRO A 52 3.24 -2.83 19.69
C PRO A 52 1.74 -3.06 19.82
N THR A 53 1.02 -2.12 20.43
CA THR A 53 -0.45 -2.13 20.54
C THR A 53 -1.15 -2.14 19.19
N SER A 54 -0.53 -1.69 18.10
CA SER A 54 -1.13 -1.73 16.77
C SER A 54 -1.29 -3.15 16.22
N ARG A 55 -0.65 -4.15 16.83
CA ARG A 55 -0.70 -5.57 16.44
C ARG A 55 -1.89 -6.31 17.04
N TRP A 56 -2.69 -5.67 17.90
CA TRP A 56 -3.85 -6.32 18.53
C TRP A 56 -4.79 -7.02 17.53
N PRO A 57 -5.07 -6.49 16.31
CA PRO A 57 -5.97 -7.20 15.40
C PRO A 57 -5.37 -8.53 14.99
N LEU A 58 -4.06 -8.60 14.72
CA LEU A 58 -3.37 -9.85 14.41
C LEU A 58 -3.41 -10.84 15.57
N MET A 59 -3.27 -10.35 16.82
CA MET A 59 -3.32 -11.19 18.01
C MET A 59 -4.72 -11.77 18.21
N VAL A 60 -5.76 -10.94 18.09
CA VAL A 60 -7.17 -11.38 18.17
C VAL A 60 -7.45 -12.42 17.10
N THR A 61 -7.02 -12.14 15.86
CA THR A 61 -7.22 -13.10 14.79
C THR A 61 -6.50 -14.42 15.08
N LEU A 62 -5.25 -14.38 15.56
CA LEU A 62 -4.46 -15.57 15.92
C LEU A 62 -5.15 -16.38 17.03
N THR A 63 -5.67 -15.71 18.06
CA THR A 63 -6.39 -16.39 19.14
C THR A 63 -7.70 -17.01 18.66
N MET A 64 -8.44 -16.35 17.77
CA MET A 64 -9.66 -16.91 17.16
C MET A 64 -9.35 -18.13 16.30
N GLY A 65 -8.28 -18.03 15.48
CA GLY A 65 -7.82 -19.16 14.66
C GLY A 65 -7.39 -20.35 15.52
N ALA A 66 -6.59 -20.13 16.56
CA ALA A 66 -6.18 -21.19 17.48
C ALA A 66 -7.36 -21.83 18.22
N GLY A 67 -8.35 -21.03 18.64
CA GLY A 67 -9.56 -21.53 19.29
C GLY A 67 -10.41 -22.40 18.36
N LEU A 68 -10.60 -21.97 17.10
CA LEU A 68 -11.32 -22.78 16.10
C LEU A 68 -10.61 -24.11 15.83
N LEU A 69 -9.27 -24.12 15.82
CA LEU A 69 -8.50 -25.36 15.65
C LEU A 69 -8.60 -26.30 16.83
N ALA A 70 -8.54 -25.77 18.06
CA ALA A 70 -8.73 -26.58 19.26
C ALA A 70 -10.14 -27.21 19.30
N LEU A 71 -11.17 -26.43 18.97
CA LEU A 71 -12.55 -26.94 18.86
C LEU A 71 -12.68 -27.98 17.74
N GLY A 72 -11.97 -27.80 16.63
CA GLY A 72 -11.84 -28.78 15.54
C GLY A 72 -11.26 -30.11 16.00
N THR A 73 -10.20 -30.10 16.81
CA THR A 73 -9.60 -31.33 17.33
C THR A 73 -10.47 -32.09 18.34
N MET A 74 -11.53 -31.46 18.84
CA MET A 74 -12.47 -32.04 19.80
C MET A 74 -13.80 -32.42 19.15
N ASP A 75 -13.93 -32.31 17.83
CA ASP A 75 -15.19 -32.47 17.09
C ASP A 75 -16.33 -31.55 17.59
N LEU A 76 -15.98 -30.41 18.20
CA LEU A 76 -16.92 -29.41 18.75
C LEU A 76 -17.16 -28.24 17.79
N VAL A 77 -16.87 -28.41 16.51
CA VAL A 77 -17.09 -27.36 15.50
C VAL A 77 -18.54 -27.38 15.04
N PHE A 78 -19.25 -26.29 15.30
CA PHE A 78 -20.63 -26.09 14.87
C PHE A 78 -20.65 -25.24 13.61
N GLU A 79 -21.00 -25.84 12.46
CA GLU A 79 -21.43 -25.05 11.30
C GLU A 79 -22.81 -24.43 11.59
N PRO A 80 -23.07 -23.15 11.25
CA PRO A 80 -22.24 -22.24 10.43
C PRO A 80 -21.32 -21.31 11.27
N TRP A 81 -21.21 -21.51 12.57
CA TRP A 81 -20.52 -20.55 13.46
C TRP A 81 -19.02 -20.48 13.21
N SER A 82 -18.39 -21.56 12.77
CA SER A 82 -16.99 -21.61 12.31
C SER A 82 -16.74 -20.72 11.10
N THR A 83 -17.63 -20.73 10.10
CA THR A 83 -17.48 -19.90 8.89
C THR A 83 -17.65 -18.42 9.21
N VAL A 84 -18.60 -18.08 10.07
CA VAL A 84 -18.79 -16.71 10.59
C VAL A 84 -17.57 -16.25 11.38
N ALA A 85 -17.06 -17.08 12.30
CA ALA A 85 -15.87 -16.75 13.09
C ALA A 85 -14.63 -16.54 12.21
N ALA A 86 -14.46 -17.34 11.16
CA ALA A 86 -13.40 -17.17 10.17
C ALA A 86 -13.55 -15.87 9.36
N ALA A 87 -14.76 -15.54 8.91
CA ALA A 87 -15.03 -14.28 8.20
C ALA A 87 -14.71 -13.06 9.08
N VAL A 88 -15.11 -13.10 10.35
CA VAL A 88 -14.81 -12.06 11.34
C VAL A 88 -13.32 -11.95 11.59
N ALA A 89 -12.62 -13.08 11.75
CA ALA A 89 -11.18 -13.15 11.92
C ALA A 89 -10.44 -12.46 10.75
N VAL A 90 -10.83 -12.77 9.50
CA VAL A 90 -10.27 -12.14 8.29
C VAL A 90 -10.55 -10.64 8.25
N GLY A 91 -11.76 -10.20 8.61
CA GLY A 91 -12.09 -8.78 8.70
C GLY A 91 -11.24 -8.03 9.73
N ILE A 92 -11.02 -8.65 10.89
CA ILE A 92 -10.20 -8.08 11.97
C ILE A 92 -8.74 -7.99 11.56
N SER A 93 -8.16 -9.03 10.93
CA SER A 93 -6.73 -9.00 10.56
C SER A 93 -6.42 -7.89 9.56
N ALA A 94 -7.37 -7.61 8.66
CA ALA A 94 -7.26 -6.53 7.69
C ALA A 94 -7.14 -5.14 8.36
N LEU A 95 -7.65 -4.95 9.58
CA LEU A 95 -7.53 -3.68 10.31
C LEU A 95 -6.07 -3.32 10.68
N TRP A 96 -5.14 -4.28 10.57
CA TRP A 96 -3.72 -4.02 10.77
C TRP A 96 -3.12 -3.22 9.60
N PRO A 97 -2.30 -2.17 9.85
CA PRO A 97 -1.88 -1.65 11.16
C PRO A 97 -2.92 -0.74 11.81
N TRP A 98 -3.28 -1.06 13.05
CA TRP A 98 -4.23 -0.28 13.84
C TRP A 98 -3.67 1.10 14.22
N GLY A 99 -4.55 2.09 14.33
CA GLY A 99 -4.18 3.48 14.65
C GLY A 99 -3.64 4.30 13.47
N LEU A 100 -3.43 3.68 12.30
CA LEU A 100 -3.20 4.42 11.07
C LEU A 100 -4.57 4.79 10.46
N GLY A 101 -4.99 6.05 10.60
CA GLY A 101 -6.30 6.50 10.12
C GLY A 101 -6.38 6.67 8.58
N PHE A 102 -7.61 6.68 8.06
CA PHE A 102 -7.91 7.03 6.65
C PHE A 102 -7.65 8.51 6.36
N ARG A 103 -7.86 9.36 7.35
CA ARG A 103 -7.53 10.79 7.30
C ARG A 103 -6.17 11.02 7.94
N GLY A 104 -5.31 11.78 7.28
CA GLY A 104 -4.05 12.22 7.85
C GLY A 104 -4.29 13.31 8.88
N THR A 105 -3.49 13.33 9.94
CA THR A 105 -3.55 14.36 10.99
C THR A 105 -2.99 15.70 10.51
N THR A 106 -1.93 15.68 9.70
CA THR A 106 -1.25 16.92 9.25
C THR A 106 -1.65 17.40 7.85
N SER A 107 -2.18 16.53 7.00
CA SER A 107 -2.58 16.88 5.63
C SER A 107 -3.59 15.89 5.08
N LYS A 108 -4.62 16.42 4.42
CA LYS A 108 -5.65 15.65 3.72
C LYS A 108 -5.07 15.04 2.43
N LEU A 109 -5.61 13.90 2.02
CA LEU A 109 -5.29 13.28 0.73
C LEU A 109 -5.68 14.26 -0.39
N GLN A 110 -4.75 14.55 -1.30
CA GLN A 110 -5.00 15.43 -2.44
C GLN A 110 -5.06 14.59 -3.70
N TRP A 111 -6.24 14.54 -4.33
CA TRP A 111 -6.51 13.77 -5.54
C TRP A 111 -5.91 14.42 -6.80
N THR A 112 -4.58 14.37 -6.87
CA THR A 112 -3.81 14.76 -8.06
C THR A 112 -3.97 13.75 -9.18
N SER A 113 -3.63 14.13 -10.42
CA SER A 113 -3.62 13.19 -11.55
C SER A 113 -2.73 11.96 -11.30
N ARG A 114 -1.61 12.13 -10.57
CA ARG A 114 -0.73 11.03 -10.15
C ARG A 114 -1.41 10.11 -9.14
N ALA A 115 -2.10 10.68 -8.14
CA ALA A 115 -2.85 9.89 -7.15
C ALA A 115 -4.00 9.11 -7.80
N LYS A 116 -4.73 9.72 -8.74
CA LYS A 116 -5.81 9.05 -9.49
C LYS A 116 -5.27 7.88 -10.32
N ARG A 117 -4.16 8.07 -11.04
CA ARG A 117 -3.51 6.98 -11.79
C ARG A 117 -3.06 5.85 -10.90
N LEU A 118 -2.41 6.17 -9.77
CA LEU A 118 -2.02 5.14 -8.80
C LEU A 118 -3.23 4.37 -8.28
N ALA A 119 -4.34 5.05 -7.97
CA ALA A 119 -5.55 4.39 -7.50
C ALA A 119 -6.12 3.41 -8.53
N VAL A 120 -6.13 3.79 -9.83
CA VAL A 120 -6.56 2.90 -10.92
C VAL A 120 -5.62 1.70 -11.06
N ILE A 121 -4.30 1.94 -11.09
CA ILE A 121 -3.30 0.85 -11.17
C ILE A 121 -3.44 -0.09 -9.98
N TRP A 122 -3.58 0.47 -8.77
CA TRP A 122 -3.75 -0.30 -7.55
C TRP A 122 -5.04 -1.12 -7.56
N LEU A 123 -6.16 -0.57 -8.04
CA LEU A 123 -7.43 -1.30 -8.16
C LEU A 123 -7.28 -2.50 -9.10
N ILE A 124 -6.60 -2.32 -10.24
CA ILE A 124 -6.31 -3.41 -11.18
C ILE A 124 -5.41 -4.47 -10.53
N VAL A 125 -4.32 -4.06 -9.88
CA VAL A 125 -3.42 -4.98 -9.16
C VAL A 125 -4.17 -5.74 -8.08
N TRP A 126 -4.96 -5.05 -7.26
CA TRP A 126 -5.77 -5.64 -6.21
C TRP A 126 -6.76 -6.67 -6.77
N PHE A 127 -7.45 -6.33 -7.87
CA PHE A 127 -8.42 -7.22 -8.51
C PHE A 127 -7.73 -8.47 -9.08
N VAL A 128 -6.67 -8.29 -9.88
CA VAL A 128 -5.91 -9.41 -10.48
C VAL A 128 -5.30 -10.29 -9.40
N SER A 129 -4.64 -9.70 -8.39
CA SER A 129 -4.05 -10.46 -7.29
C SER A 129 -5.11 -11.21 -6.48
N THR A 130 -6.31 -10.66 -6.33
CA THR A 130 -7.41 -11.37 -5.67
C THR A 130 -7.91 -12.53 -6.52
N VAL A 131 -8.15 -12.34 -7.81
CA VAL A 131 -8.58 -13.43 -8.73
C VAL A 131 -7.55 -14.56 -8.78
N VAL A 132 -6.26 -14.22 -8.91
CA VAL A 132 -5.17 -15.20 -8.88
C VAL A 132 -5.12 -15.91 -7.53
N GLY A 133 -5.24 -15.17 -6.43
CA GLY A 133 -5.32 -15.75 -5.08
C GLY A 133 -6.45 -16.76 -4.94
N LEU A 134 -7.63 -16.45 -5.49
CA LEU A 134 -8.79 -17.36 -5.46
C LEU A 134 -8.58 -18.61 -6.32
N ALA A 135 -7.98 -18.46 -7.50
CA ALA A 135 -7.66 -19.59 -8.36
C ALA A 135 -6.65 -20.54 -7.71
N VAL A 136 -5.55 -19.99 -7.17
CA VAL A 136 -4.51 -20.75 -6.44
C VAL A 136 -5.12 -21.42 -5.20
N PHE A 137 -5.98 -20.71 -4.46
CA PHE A 137 -6.69 -21.24 -3.31
C PHE A 137 -7.59 -22.42 -3.68
N SER A 138 -8.34 -22.32 -4.77
CA SER A 138 -9.25 -23.37 -5.24
C SER A 138 -8.49 -24.64 -5.64
N VAL A 139 -7.34 -24.48 -6.28
CA VAL A 139 -6.45 -25.60 -6.64
C VAL A 139 -5.81 -26.23 -5.40
N SER A 140 -5.28 -25.42 -4.47
CA SER A 140 -4.67 -25.92 -3.23
C SER A 140 -5.66 -26.68 -2.36
N LEU A 141 -6.90 -26.19 -2.24
CA LEU A 141 -7.95 -26.86 -1.49
C LEU A 141 -8.31 -28.21 -2.15
N ALA A 142 -8.45 -28.23 -3.48
CA ALA A 142 -8.74 -29.46 -4.22
C ALA A 142 -7.62 -30.50 -4.05
N THR A 143 -6.36 -30.08 -4.07
CA THR A 143 -5.21 -30.98 -3.85
C THR A 143 -5.14 -31.50 -2.42
N THR A 144 -5.47 -30.66 -1.43
CA THR A 144 -5.49 -31.09 -0.01
C THR A 144 -6.65 -32.06 0.25
N VAL A 145 -7.85 -31.77 -0.27
CA VAL A 145 -9.00 -32.67 -0.17
C VAL A 145 -8.72 -33.99 -0.89
N PHE A 146 -8.15 -33.94 -2.10
CA PHE A 146 -7.73 -35.13 -2.84
C PHE A 146 -6.70 -35.95 -2.04
N ALA A 147 -5.65 -35.32 -1.52
CA ALA A 147 -4.63 -36.00 -0.71
C ALA A 147 -5.19 -36.63 0.57
N LEU A 148 -6.17 -35.99 1.23
CA LEU A 148 -6.87 -36.53 2.39
C LEU A 148 -7.75 -37.74 2.01
N SER A 149 -8.41 -37.71 0.86
CA SER A 149 -9.22 -38.84 0.35
C SER A 149 -8.40 -40.09 0.02
N PHE A 150 -7.08 -39.98 -0.18
CA PHE A 150 -6.18 -41.13 -0.37
C PHE A 150 -5.37 -41.51 0.88
N GLY A 151 -5.33 -40.65 1.91
CA GLY A 151 -4.60 -40.89 3.16
C GLY A 151 -5.38 -41.68 4.23
N ASP A 152 -6.67 -41.91 4.01
CA ASP A 152 -7.61 -42.47 5.00
C ASP A 152 -7.64 -44.02 5.04
N GLN A 153 -6.49 -44.68 4.79
CA GLN A 153 -6.33 -46.13 5.00
C GLN A 153 -5.70 -46.46 6.37
N GLY A 154 -5.55 -45.47 7.27
CA GLY A 154 -4.90 -45.71 8.56
C GLY A 154 -5.00 -44.55 9.54
N GLY A 155 -6.21 -44.24 10.02
CA GLY A 155 -6.54 -43.80 11.40
C GLY A 155 -5.70 -42.74 12.11
N ASN A 156 -4.81 -41.99 11.44
CA ASN A 156 -3.91 -41.04 12.07
C ASN A 156 -4.32 -39.60 11.77
N ALA A 157 -4.49 -38.85 12.86
CA ALA A 157 -4.92 -37.46 13.00
C ALA A 157 -4.09 -36.41 12.23
N THR A 158 -4.02 -36.53 10.91
CA THR A 158 -3.32 -35.63 10.00
C THR A 158 -4.23 -34.52 9.44
N SER A 159 -5.56 -34.72 9.50
CA SER A 159 -6.60 -33.78 9.06
C SER A 159 -6.61 -32.42 9.81
N PRO A 160 -6.48 -32.34 11.15
CA PRO A 160 -6.62 -31.07 11.87
C PRO A 160 -5.42 -30.12 11.71
N TRP A 161 -4.20 -30.67 11.62
CA TRP A 161 -2.96 -29.87 11.53
C TRP A 161 -2.78 -29.19 10.17
N VAL A 162 -3.22 -29.84 9.09
CA VAL A 162 -3.18 -29.27 7.73
C VAL A 162 -4.21 -28.15 7.60
N VAL A 163 -5.43 -28.36 8.11
CA VAL A 163 -6.45 -27.32 8.21
C VAL A 163 -5.99 -26.17 9.10
N GLY A 164 -5.28 -26.47 10.20
CA GLY A 164 -4.71 -25.46 11.10
C GLY A 164 -3.58 -24.61 10.56
N ALA A 165 -2.63 -25.21 9.86
CA ALA A 165 -1.61 -24.47 9.14
C ALA A 165 -2.23 -23.56 8.06
N PHE A 166 -3.30 -24.02 7.41
CA PHE A 166 -4.01 -23.30 6.36
C PHE A 166 -4.77 -22.07 6.91
N PHE A 167 -5.44 -22.19 8.06
CA PHE A 167 -6.08 -21.05 8.74
C PHE A 167 -5.06 -20.00 9.19
N LEU A 168 -3.90 -20.41 9.69
CA LEU A 168 -2.84 -19.48 10.11
C LEU A 168 -2.23 -18.70 8.93
N ILE A 169 -2.11 -19.32 7.74
CA ILE A 169 -1.65 -18.65 6.51
C ILE A 169 -2.73 -17.70 5.96
N ALA A 170 -3.99 -18.11 5.97
CA ALA A 170 -5.13 -17.27 5.58
C ALA A 170 -5.30 -16.04 6.50
N LEU A 171 -4.78 -16.11 7.72
CA LEU A 171 -4.81 -15.05 8.74
C LEU A 171 -3.85 -13.89 8.49
N ILE A 172 -2.64 -14.22 8.04
CA ILE A 172 -1.53 -13.26 7.86
C ILE A 172 -1.63 -12.55 6.50
N THR A 173 -2.23 -13.22 5.53
CA THR A 173 -2.35 -12.77 4.13
C THR A 173 -3.06 -11.40 4.00
N PRO A 174 -4.25 -11.15 4.58
CA PRO A 174 -4.98 -9.88 4.41
C PRO A 174 -4.23 -8.67 4.98
N ALA A 175 -3.59 -8.85 6.15
CA ALA A 175 -2.84 -7.81 6.84
C ALA A 175 -1.60 -7.34 6.05
N ARG A 176 -0.96 -8.25 5.32
CA ARG A 176 0.19 -7.94 4.46
C ARG A 176 -0.24 -7.56 3.04
N PHE A 177 -1.39 -8.00 2.56
CA PHE A 177 -1.85 -7.80 1.19
C PHE A 177 -2.06 -6.33 0.82
N ALA A 178 -2.63 -5.53 1.71
CA ALA A 178 -2.89 -4.12 1.43
C ALA A 178 -1.59 -3.29 1.19
N PRO A 179 -0.55 -3.35 2.04
CA PRO A 179 0.71 -2.66 1.76
C PRO A 179 1.47 -3.26 0.57
N THR A 180 1.49 -4.59 0.40
CA THR A 180 2.24 -5.21 -0.71
C THR A 180 1.60 -4.94 -2.07
N SER A 181 0.28 -5.01 -2.19
CA SER A 181 -0.43 -4.64 -3.43
C SER A 181 -0.21 -3.18 -3.80
N MET A 182 -0.12 -2.28 -2.81
CA MET A 182 0.23 -0.88 -3.05
C MET A 182 1.68 -0.73 -3.54
N ASP A 183 2.64 -1.45 -2.97
CA ASP A 183 4.03 -1.42 -3.44
C ASP A 183 4.17 -1.95 -4.87
N ILE A 184 3.46 -3.02 -5.23
CA ILE A 184 3.41 -3.52 -6.61
C ILE A 184 2.83 -2.43 -7.53
N ALA A 185 1.74 -1.78 -7.13
CA ALA A 185 1.15 -0.68 -7.90
C ALA A 185 2.14 0.50 -8.06
N LEU A 186 2.93 0.82 -7.03
CA LEU A 186 3.98 1.84 -7.11
C LEU A 186 5.11 1.44 -8.05
N ALA A 187 5.51 0.16 -8.06
CA ALA A 187 6.52 -0.35 -8.98
C ALA A 187 6.08 -0.18 -10.44
N ILE A 188 4.82 -0.48 -10.75
CA ILE A 188 4.22 -0.33 -12.07
C ILE A 188 4.04 1.16 -12.44
N ALA A 189 3.61 1.99 -11.49
CA ALA A 189 3.40 3.42 -11.72
C ALA A 189 4.71 4.19 -11.94
N ASN A 190 5.82 3.77 -11.32
CA ASN A 190 7.11 4.46 -11.38
C ASN A 190 7.63 4.72 -12.81
N PRO A 191 7.76 3.71 -13.71
CA PRO A 191 8.21 3.94 -15.08
C PRO A 191 7.24 4.85 -15.86
N ILE A 192 5.93 4.70 -15.66
CA ILE A 192 4.90 5.51 -16.32
C ILE A 192 5.05 6.98 -15.90
N GLU A 193 5.18 7.26 -14.60
CA GLU A 193 5.37 8.62 -14.09
C GLU A 193 6.69 9.25 -14.57
N LYS A 194 7.77 8.47 -14.63
CA LYS A 194 9.05 8.93 -15.19
C LYS A 194 8.92 9.29 -16.67
N ALA A 195 8.26 8.47 -17.46
CA ALA A 195 8.03 8.74 -18.88
C ALA A 195 7.17 10.00 -19.08
N LEU A 196 6.05 10.12 -18.36
CA LEU A 196 5.14 11.27 -18.45
C LEU A 196 5.79 12.58 -18.00
N SER A 197 6.70 12.51 -17.03
CA SER A 197 7.36 13.68 -16.48
C SER A 197 8.60 14.13 -17.25
N LYS A 198 9.22 13.23 -18.05
CA LYS A 198 10.40 13.50 -18.87
C LYS A 198 10.24 14.72 -19.78
N LYS A 199 9.06 14.91 -20.39
CA LYS A 199 8.81 16.08 -21.27
C LYS A 199 9.02 17.42 -20.57
N TRP A 200 8.61 17.52 -19.30
CA TRP A 200 8.76 18.74 -18.51
C TRP A 200 10.21 18.99 -18.12
N LEU A 201 10.98 17.91 -17.90
CA LEU A 201 12.41 17.98 -17.64
C LEU A 201 13.18 18.43 -18.88
N VAL A 202 12.90 17.84 -20.04
CA VAL A 202 13.52 18.23 -21.31
C VAL A 202 13.18 19.68 -21.64
N SER A 203 11.93 20.11 -21.43
CA SER A 203 11.54 21.52 -21.63
C SER A 203 12.31 22.46 -20.71
N ALA A 204 12.48 22.09 -19.43
CA ALA A 204 13.20 22.92 -18.48
C ALA A 204 14.68 23.02 -18.84
N GLN A 205 15.29 21.91 -19.24
CA GLN A 205 16.67 21.88 -19.71
C GLN A 205 16.86 22.72 -20.98
N LYS A 206 15.92 22.64 -21.93
CA LYS A 206 15.94 23.47 -23.14
C LYS A 206 15.87 24.95 -22.79
N LYS A 207 14.97 25.34 -21.87
CA LYS A 207 14.80 26.73 -21.43
C LYS A 207 16.06 27.25 -20.73
N LEU A 208 16.68 26.44 -19.85
CA LEU A 208 17.95 26.80 -19.21
C LEU A 208 19.07 27.00 -20.24
N ARG A 209 19.17 26.15 -21.26
CA ARG A 209 20.17 26.30 -22.33
C ARG A 209 19.93 27.53 -23.20
N GLN A 210 18.66 27.88 -23.44
CA GLN A 210 18.30 29.03 -24.27
C GLN A 210 18.55 30.36 -23.55
N VAL A 211 18.20 30.46 -22.27
CA VAL A 211 18.40 31.69 -21.48
C VAL A 211 19.85 31.80 -20.98
N ASN A 212 20.52 30.66 -20.76
CA ASN A 212 21.86 30.56 -20.21
C ASN A 212 22.07 31.39 -18.91
N PRO A 213 21.20 31.26 -17.89
CA PRO A 213 21.29 32.06 -16.67
C PRO A 213 22.42 31.58 -15.77
N THR A 214 22.88 32.45 -14.86
CA THR A 214 23.77 32.03 -13.77
C THR A 214 22.95 31.24 -12.73
N VAL A 215 23.30 29.97 -12.52
CA VAL A 215 22.57 29.07 -11.61
C VAL A 215 23.24 29.01 -10.25
N VAL A 216 22.51 29.42 -9.19
CA VAL A 216 22.96 29.32 -7.80
C VAL A 216 22.18 28.23 -7.08
N ALA A 217 22.87 27.18 -6.64
CA ALA A 217 22.27 26.09 -5.87
C ALA A 217 22.42 26.32 -4.36
N VAL A 218 21.30 26.27 -3.63
CA VAL A 218 21.26 26.40 -2.16
C VAL A 218 20.89 25.05 -1.55
N THR A 219 21.79 24.47 -0.76
CA THR A 219 21.59 23.19 -0.06
C THR A 219 21.87 23.33 1.45
N GLY A 220 21.51 22.31 2.23
CA GLY A 220 21.73 22.27 3.68
C GLY A 220 20.65 21.50 4.43
N SER A 221 20.90 21.14 5.68
CA SER A 221 19.89 20.55 6.57
C SER A 221 18.84 21.59 6.98
N TYR A 222 19.28 22.80 7.32
CA TYR A 222 18.45 23.94 7.75
C TYR A 222 18.69 25.20 6.90
N GLY A 223 17.85 26.22 7.07
CA GLY A 223 18.06 27.56 6.48
C GLY A 223 17.80 27.72 4.98
N LYS A 224 17.72 26.63 4.20
CA LYS A 224 17.56 26.63 2.73
C LYS A 224 16.56 27.67 2.18
N THR A 225 15.35 27.71 2.74
CA THR A 225 14.29 28.62 2.27
C THR A 225 14.62 30.07 2.57
N SER A 226 15.11 30.35 3.80
CA SER A 226 15.48 31.70 4.23
C SER A 226 16.70 32.22 3.46
N THR A 227 17.76 31.41 3.33
CA THR A 227 18.97 31.77 2.58
C THR A 227 18.66 32.07 1.11
N LYS A 228 17.82 31.25 0.46
CA LYS A 228 17.35 31.53 -0.90
C LYS A 228 16.62 32.87 -1.00
N GLY A 229 15.77 33.18 -0.02
CA GLY A 229 15.04 34.45 0.04
C GLY A 229 15.96 35.65 0.19
N TYR A 230 16.93 35.57 1.10
CA TYR A 230 17.92 36.63 1.32
C TYR A 230 18.82 36.85 0.11
N ILE A 231 19.28 35.78 -0.55
CA ILE A 231 20.05 35.89 -1.80
C ILE A 231 19.23 36.66 -2.84
N ALA A 232 17.99 36.23 -3.07
CA ALA A 232 17.11 36.89 -4.05
C ALA A 232 16.86 38.37 -3.73
N HIS A 233 16.71 38.72 -2.45
CA HIS A 233 16.53 40.10 -2.01
C HIS A 233 17.80 40.95 -2.24
N LEU A 234 18.98 40.43 -1.90
CA LEU A 234 20.25 41.17 -2.00
C LEU A 234 20.68 41.39 -3.45
N VAL A 235 20.59 40.36 -4.30
CA VAL A 235 21.00 40.46 -5.70
C VAL A 235 19.92 41.02 -6.62
N GLY A 236 18.65 41.01 -6.18
CA GLY A 236 17.50 41.52 -6.93
C GLY A 236 17.57 43.01 -7.26
N ALA A 237 18.42 43.78 -6.56
CA ALA A 237 18.65 45.19 -6.89
C ALA A 237 19.45 45.41 -8.18
N LYS A 238 20.28 44.44 -8.57
CA LYS A 238 21.19 44.56 -9.73
C LYS A 238 20.87 43.56 -10.85
N PHE A 239 20.32 42.41 -10.51
CA PHE A 239 20.05 41.32 -11.45
C PHE A 239 18.58 40.91 -11.39
N SER A 240 18.05 40.40 -12.49
CA SER A 240 16.76 39.71 -12.48
C SER A 240 16.95 38.32 -11.87
N VAL A 241 16.13 37.94 -10.89
CA VAL A 241 16.31 36.71 -10.10
C VAL A 241 15.04 35.88 -10.10
N VAL A 242 15.17 34.59 -10.38
CA VAL A 242 14.06 33.63 -10.36
C VAL A 242 14.28 32.59 -9.26
N PRO A 243 13.85 32.86 -8.02
CA PRO A 243 13.90 31.87 -6.96
C PRO A 243 12.83 30.79 -7.18
N SER A 244 13.17 29.53 -6.90
CA SER A 244 12.18 28.46 -6.88
C SER A 244 11.07 28.77 -5.86
N PRO A 245 9.78 28.62 -6.19
CA PRO A 245 8.71 28.92 -5.23
C PRO A 245 8.73 27.95 -4.03
N ALA A 246 8.48 28.50 -2.84
CA ALA A 246 8.30 27.75 -1.60
C ALA A 246 9.40 26.68 -1.35
N SER A 247 9.01 25.45 -0.98
CA SER A 247 9.87 24.31 -0.71
C SER A 247 10.08 23.40 -1.94
N PHE A 248 9.95 23.92 -3.17
CA PHE A 248 10.19 23.12 -4.37
C PHE A 248 11.67 22.75 -4.47
N ASN A 249 12.00 21.57 -3.95
CA ASN A 249 13.34 21.02 -3.81
C ASN A 249 13.51 19.68 -4.54
N ASN A 250 12.44 19.15 -5.13
CA ASN A 250 12.47 17.95 -5.94
C ASN A 250 12.62 18.29 -7.43
N LEU A 251 13.03 17.29 -8.20
CA LEU A 251 13.36 17.45 -9.62
C LEU A 251 12.22 18.08 -10.44
N LEU A 252 10.98 17.64 -10.23
CA LEU A 252 9.82 18.16 -10.97
C LEU A 252 9.37 19.55 -10.49
N GLY A 253 9.54 19.86 -9.21
CA GLY A 253 9.29 21.19 -8.67
C GLY A 253 10.27 22.21 -9.24
N LEU A 254 11.55 21.85 -9.35
CA LEU A 254 12.57 22.68 -10.00
C LEU A 254 12.29 22.83 -11.51
N ALA A 255 11.99 21.74 -12.21
CA ALA A 255 11.64 21.79 -13.63
C ALA A 255 10.42 22.68 -13.89
N ARG A 256 9.40 22.61 -13.03
CA ARG A 256 8.25 23.50 -13.08
C ARG A 256 8.63 24.95 -12.82
N ALA A 257 9.46 25.23 -11.81
CA ALA A 257 9.91 26.59 -11.52
C ALA A 257 10.64 27.22 -12.71
N VAL A 258 11.52 26.46 -13.37
CA VAL A 258 12.21 26.88 -14.58
C VAL A 258 11.23 27.11 -15.72
N ASN A 259 10.36 26.14 -16.02
CA ASN A 259 9.42 26.25 -17.14
C ASN A 259 8.46 27.44 -16.97
N ASP A 260 7.93 27.65 -15.77
CA ASP A 260 6.88 28.62 -15.50
C ASP A 260 7.45 30.05 -15.33
N LYS A 261 8.62 30.20 -14.69
CA LYS A 261 9.12 31.52 -14.26
C LYS A 261 10.35 32.04 -14.98
N LEU A 262 11.17 31.19 -15.60
CA LEU A 262 12.37 31.67 -16.31
C LEU A 262 11.96 32.28 -17.65
N THR A 263 12.20 33.57 -17.87
CA THR A 263 11.88 34.26 -19.13
C THR A 263 13.13 34.81 -19.82
N PRO A 264 13.16 34.95 -21.15
CA PRO A 264 14.25 35.63 -21.84
C PRO A 264 14.42 37.07 -21.30
N GLY A 265 15.65 37.48 -20.99
CA GLY A 265 15.95 38.78 -20.35
C GLY A 265 15.92 38.77 -18.82
N THR A 266 15.74 37.59 -18.22
CA THR A 266 16.00 37.33 -16.80
C THR A 266 17.37 36.70 -16.61
#